data_AF-A0A0D0D338-F1
#
_entry.id   AF-A0A0D0D338-F1
#
_cell.length_a   1.000
_cell.length_b   1.000
_cell.length_c   1.000
_cell.angle_alpha   90.00
_cell.angle_beta   90.00
_cell.angle_gamma   90.00
#
_symmetry.space_group_name_H-M   'P 1'
#
loop_
_entity.id
_entity.type
_entity.pdbx_description
1 polymer ?
#
loop_
_entity_poly.entity_id
_entity_poly.type
_entity_poly.pdbx_seq_one_letter_code
_entity_poly.pdbx_strand_id
1 'polypeptide(L)'
;MWARELDIIHKFLSMSGVPLWAGKLPLCVGEPAGGSLTADEYKFTATTAWPIIIPVVWDAFATEAENEHQTSLKSFTKRQSQFMKDWRAWQEHQEAPPSTSKGKGERGKKGTNDDKEPKPVKMPKVHMQREEPVNFLCLSAALKIFCGSSIKLEMLPCAEELL
;
A
#
# COMPACT_ATOMS: atom_id res chain seq x y z
N MET A 1 -0.43 -10.40 -1.07
CA MET A 1 0.17 -9.98 0.20
C MET A 1 -0.93 -9.67 1.21
N TRP A 2 -1.86 -8.76 0.91
CA TRP A 2 -2.98 -8.37 1.79
C TRP A 2 -4.02 -9.44 2.20
N ALA A 3 -4.11 -10.59 1.52
CA ALA A 3 -5.21 -11.54 1.76
C ALA A 3 -5.23 -12.11 3.19
N ARG A 4 -4.05 -12.48 3.73
CA ARG A 4 -3.95 -13.05 5.10
C ARG A 4 -4.27 -12.03 6.19
N GLU A 5 -3.85 -10.79 5.99
CA GLU A 5 -4.10 -9.69 6.94
C GLU A 5 -5.58 -9.33 6.95
N LEU A 6 -6.18 -9.24 5.77
CA LEU A 6 -7.62 -9.00 5.60
C LEU A 6 -8.46 -10.14 6.18
N ASP A 7 -8.05 -11.40 6.02
CA ASP A 7 -8.74 -12.55 6.61
C ASP A 7 -8.86 -12.44 8.13
N ILE A 8 -7.81 -11.97 8.81
CA ILE A 8 -7.85 -11.75 10.27
C ILE A 8 -8.80 -10.61 10.60
N ILE A 9 -8.74 -9.50 9.86
CA ILE A 9 -9.66 -8.38 10.05
C ILE A 9 -11.11 -8.84 9.88
N HIS A 10 -11.43 -9.57 8.80
CA HIS A 10 -12.77 -10.10 8.53
C HIS A 10 -13.22 -11.08 9.62
N LYS A 11 -12.32 -11.94 10.11
CA LYS A 11 -12.64 -12.85 11.21
C LYS A 11 -13.00 -12.10 12.49
N PHE A 12 -12.27 -11.03 12.83
CA PHE A 12 -12.60 -10.19 13.98
C PHE A 12 -13.93 -9.46 13.78
N LEU A 13 -14.17 -8.87 12.61
CA LEU A 13 -15.42 -8.16 12.28
C LEU A 13 -16.63 -9.10 12.31
N SER A 14 -16.47 -10.35 11.86
CA SER A 14 -17.52 -11.37 11.93
C SER A 14 -17.82 -11.82 13.36
N MET A 15 -16.85 -11.73 14.28
CA MET A 15 -17.01 -12.13 15.68
C MET A 15 -17.62 -11.01 16.54
N SER A 16 -17.48 -9.75 16.14
CA SER A 16 -18.05 -8.61 16.85
C SER A 16 -19.56 -8.52 16.66
N GLY A 17 -20.32 -8.89 17.70
CA GLY A 17 -21.75 -8.62 17.79
C GLY A 17 -21.99 -7.15 18.13
N VAL A 18 -22.07 -6.29 17.11
CA VAL A 18 -22.42 -4.89 17.32
C VAL A 18 -23.94 -4.74 17.33
N PRO A 19 -24.53 -4.09 18.35
CA PRO A 19 -25.96 -3.88 18.37
C PRO A 19 -26.38 -2.92 17.24
N LEU A 20 -27.47 -3.26 16.53
CA LEU A 20 -27.97 -2.53 15.35
C LEU A 20 -28.15 -1.02 15.55
N TRP A 21 -28.46 -0.59 16.78
CA TRP A 21 -28.64 0.82 17.12
C TRP A 21 -27.32 1.61 17.20
N ALA A 22 -26.20 0.94 17.43
CA ALA A 22 -24.88 1.58 17.51
C ALA A 22 -24.24 1.77 16.12
N GLY A 23 -24.59 0.92 15.16
CA GLY A 23 -24.10 0.97 13.79
C GLY A 23 -23.99 -0.41 13.16
N LYS A 24 -23.54 -0.44 11.91
CA LYS A 24 -23.22 -1.68 11.19
C LYS A 24 -21.72 -1.71 10.92
N LEU A 25 -21.08 -2.84 11.24
CA LEU A 25 -19.72 -3.09 10.79
C LEU A 25 -19.74 -3.59 9.35
N PRO A 26 -18.76 -3.19 8.54
CA PRO A 26 -18.63 -3.72 7.20
C PRO A 26 -18.29 -5.21 7.25
N LEU A 27 -18.99 -5.97 6.42
CA LEU A 27 -18.78 -7.41 6.26
C LEU A 27 -17.51 -7.69 5.45
N CYS A 28 -17.20 -6.82 4.48
CA CYS A 28 -16.04 -6.93 3.62
C CYS A 28 -15.28 -5.61 3.60
N VAL A 29 -13.98 -5.67 3.85
CA VAL A 29 -13.05 -4.53 3.74
C VAL A 29 -11.97 -4.88 2.73
N GLY A 30 -11.70 -3.99 1.77
CA GLY A 30 -10.60 -4.15 0.81
C GLY A 30 -10.86 -5.13 -0.34
N GLU A 31 -12.07 -5.66 -0.49
CA GLU A 31 -12.41 -6.52 -1.61
C GLU A 31 -12.66 -5.70 -2.89
N PRO A 32 -12.09 -6.07 -4.05
CA PRO A 32 -12.31 -5.34 -5.32
C PRO A 32 -13.78 -5.28 -5.77
N ALA A 33 -14.61 -6.20 -5.29
CA ALA A 33 -16.03 -6.32 -5.61
C ALA A 33 -16.97 -5.91 -4.45
N GLY A 34 -16.43 -5.69 -3.25
CA GLY A 34 -17.17 -5.15 -2.12
C GLY A 34 -17.17 -3.64 -2.23
N GLY A 35 -18.32 -3.03 -2.48
CA GLY A 35 -18.43 -1.58 -2.64
C GLY A 35 -17.70 -0.79 -1.53
N SER A 36 -17.26 0.42 -1.85
CA SER A 36 -16.56 1.28 -0.89
C SER A 36 -17.36 1.40 0.40
N LEU A 37 -16.66 1.30 1.54
CA LEU A 37 -17.24 1.53 2.87
C LEU A 37 -17.98 2.86 2.86
N THR A 38 -19.21 2.86 3.38
CA THR A 38 -19.93 4.12 3.60
C THR A 38 -19.18 4.95 4.65
N ALA A 39 -19.35 6.28 4.61
CA ALA A 39 -18.69 7.16 5.57
C ALA A 39 -19.03 6.78 7.03
N ASP A 40 -20.27 6.34 7.28
CA ASP A 40 -20.71 5.88 8.60
C ASP A 40 -20.08 4.55 9.01
N GLU A 41 -19.97 3.58 8.09
CA GLU A 41 -19.25 2.33 8.36
C GLU A 41 -17.77 2.60 8.68
N TYR A 42 -17.11 3.47 7.91
CA TYR A 42 -15.71 3.85 8.14
C TYR A 42 -15.53 4.56 9.49
N LYS A 43 -16.37 5.54 9.79
CA LYS A 43 -16.33 6.26 11.07
C LYS A 43 -16.55 5.32 12.24
N PHE A 44 -17.53 4.43 12.13
CA PHE A 44 -17.88 3.51 13.19
C PHE A 44 -16.79 2.48 13.42
N THR A 45 -16.23 1.85 12.38
CA THR A 45 -15.13 0.89 12.54
C THR A 45 -13.86 1.53 13.06
N ALA A 46 -13.48 2.70 12.53
CA ALA A 46 -12.26 3.41 12.91
C ALA A 46 -12.28 3.86 14.38
N THR A 47 -13.45 4.11 14.96
CA THR A 47 -13.58 4.55 16.36
C THR A 47 -13.88 3.43 17.36
N THR A 48 -14.12 2.20 16.88
CA THR A 48 -14.55 1.07 17.74
C THR A 48 -13.69 -0.18 17.56
N ALA A 49 -13.83 -0.88 16.43
CA ALA A 49 -13.24 -2.20 16.23
C ALA A 49 -11.77 -2.13 15.76
N TRP A 50 -11.46 -1.25 14.80
CA TRP A 50 -10.13 -1.15 14.23
C TRP A 50 -9.02 -0.72 15.20
N PRO A 51 -9.26 0.16 16.19
CA PRO A 51 -8.24 0.47 17.21
C PRO A 51 -7.75 -0.74 18.00
N ILE A 52 -8.54 -1.83 18.04
CA ILE A 52 -8.17 -3.08 18.67
C ILE A 52 -7.53 -4.03 17.65
N ILE A 53 -8.14 -4.14 16.46
CA ILE A 53 -7.74 -5.12 15.44
C ILE A 53 -6.43 -4.74 14.76
N ILE A 54 -6.25 -3.47 14.37
CA ILE A 54 -5.11 -3.01 13.58
C ILE A 54 -3.77 -3.22 14.31
N PRO A 55 -3.61 -2.89 15.61
CA PRO A 55 -2.38 -3.19 16.33
C PRO A 55 -2.05 -4.68 16.40
N VAL A 56 -3.07 -5.55 16.55
CA VAL A 56 -2.88 -7.01 16.58
C VAL A 56 -2.40 -7.54 15.23
N VAL A 57 -2.98 -7.04 14.14
CA VAL A 57 -2.53 -7.40 12.78
C VAL A 57 -1.10 -6.90 12.56
N TRP A 58 -0.78 -5.66 12.95
CA TRP A 58 0.59 -5.16 12.78
C TRP A 58 1.61 -5.96 13.58
N ASP A 59 1.31 -6.31 14.84
CA ASP A 59 2.22 -7.11 15.67
C ASP A 59 2.48 -8.50 15.05
N ALA A 60 1.44 -9.12 14.49
CA ALA A 60 1.54 -10.44 13.86
C ALA A 60 2.33 -10.44 12.53
N PHE A 61 2.27 -9.37 11.74
CA PHE A 61 2.82 -9.35 10.37
C PHE A 61 4.00 -8.41 10.15
N ALA A 62 4.26 -7.44 11.02
CA ALA A 62 5.32 -6.44 10.80
C ALA A 62 6.72 -7.05 10.61
N THR A 63 7.01 -8.14 11.31
CA THR A 63 8.30 -8.84 11.17
C THR A 63 8.41 -9.55 9.82
N GLU A 64 7.33 -10.17 9.35
CA GLU A 64 7.27 -10.80 8.03
C GLU A 64 7.43 -9.74 6.92
N ALA A 65 6.71 -8.62 7.03
CA ALA A 65 6.78 -7.49 6.11
C ALA A 65 8.20 -6.90 6.00
N GLU A 66 8.91 -6.79 7.13
CA GLU A 66 10.31 -6.33 7.13
C GLU A 66 11.23 -7.34 6.43
N ASN A 67 11.07 -8.64 6.68
CA ASN A 67 11.86 -9.68 6.01
C ASN A 67 11.65 -9.68 4.49
N GLU A 68 10.41 -9.50 4.04
CA GLU A 68 10.08 -9.36 2.62
C GLU A 68 10.67 -8.08 2.01
N HIS A 69 10.66 -6.99 2.77
CA HIS A 69 11.31 -5.75 2.35
C HIS A 69 12.82 -5.93 2.18
N GLN A 70 13.50 -6.54 3.15
CA GLN A 70 14.92 -6.84 3.07
C GLN A 70 15.27 -7.74 1.88
N THR A 71 14.43 -8.73 1.60
CA THR A 71 14.56 -9.60 0.43
C THR A 71 14.36 -8.81 -0.87
N SER A 72 13.39 -7.91 -0.88
CA SER A 72 13.12 -7.01 -1.99
C SER A 72 14.26 -6.02 -2.23
N LEU A 73 14.90 -5.49 -1.19
CA LEU A 73 16.09 -4.63 -1.28
C LEU A 73 17.28 -5.36 -1.88
N LYS A 74 17.56 -6.60 -1.43
CA LYS A 74 18.62 -7.44 -2.00
C LYS A 74 18.40 -7.72 -3.49
N SER A 75 17.16 -7.99 -3.90
CA SER A 75 16.84 -8.17 -5.32
C SER A 75 16.83 -6.84 -6.10
N PHE A 76 16.57 -5.71 -5.43
CA PHE A 76 16.56 -4.39 -6.04
C PHE A 76 17.95 -3.95 -6.45
N THR A 77 18.99 -4.14 -5.63
CA THR A 77 20.36 -3.80 -6.01
C THR A 77 20.82 -4.53 -7.28
N LYS A 78 20.45 -5.81 -7.41
CA LYS A 78 20.68 -6.59 -8.63
C LYS A 78 19.94 -5.99 -9.82
N ARG A 79 18.64 -5.67 -9.66
CA ARG A 79 17.84 -5.03 -10.72
C ARG A 79 18.35 -3.65 -11.10
N GLN A 80 18.83 -2.86 -10.13
CA GLN A 80 19.40 -1.54 -10.35
C GLN A 80 20.71 -1.62 -11.13
N SER A 81 21.59 -2.55 -10.79
CA SER A 81 22.83 -2.75 -11.56
C SER A 81 22.56 -3.23 -12.99
N GLN A 82 21.54 -4.07 -13.19
CA GLN A 82 21.11 -4.47 -14.52
C GLN A 82 20.53 -3.28 -15.30
N PHE A 83 19.63 -2.51 -14.69
CA PHE A 83 19.08 -1.29 -15.28
C PHE A 83 20.18 -0.31 -15.71
N MET A 84 21.22 -0.11 -14.88
CA MET A 84 22.34 0.77 -15.24
C MET A 84 23.14 0.25 -16.44
N LYS A 85 23.26 -1.07 -16.62
CA LYS A 85 23.90 -1.67 -17.80
C LYS A 85 23.02 -1.50 -19.04
N ASP A 86 21.74 -1.80 -18.91
CA ASP A 86 20.77 -1.69 -19.99
C ASP A 86 20.61 -0.23 -20.44
N TRP A 87 20.65 0.72 -19.49
CA TRP A 87 20.64 2.16 -19.76
C TRP A 87 21.86 2.62 -20.56
N ARG A 88 23.06 2.17 -20.18
CA ARG A 88 24.29 2.49 -20.93
C ARG A 88 24.27 1.87 -22.33
N ALA A 89 23.86 0.61 -22.46
CA ALA A 89 23.75 -0.05 -23.75
C ALA A 89 22.74 0.68 -24.66
N TRP A 90 21.59 1.07 -24.11
CA TRP A 90 20.60 1.86 -24.84
C TRP A 90 21.18 3.22 -25.28
N GLN A 91 21.92 3.91 -24.40
CA GLN A 91 22.55 5.19 -24.75
C GLN A 91 23.61 5.03 -25.87
N GLU A 92 24.46 4.01 -25.79
CA GLU A 92 25.45 3.70 -26.83
C GLU A 92 24.79 3.37 -28.18
N HIS A 93 23.64 2.67 -28.16
CA HIS A 93 22.84 2.40 -29.36
C HIS A 93 22.17 3.65 -29.96
N GLN A 94 21.81 4.64 -29.14
CA GLN A 94 21.28 5.93 -29.60
C GLN A 94 22.37 6.83 -30.19
N GLU A 95 23.58 6.80 -29.65
CA GLU A 95 24.72 7.62 -30.10
C GLU A 95 25.46 7.03 -31.31
N ALA A 96 25.22 5.77 -31.66
CA ALA A 96 25.81 5.13 -32.83
C ALA A 96 25.28 5.76 -34.15
N PRO A 97 26.15 6.21 -35.07
CA PRO A 97 25.71 6.76 -36.34
C PRO A 97 24.95 5.70 -37.15
N PRO A 98 23.93 6.08 -37.96
CA PRO A 98 23.21 5.13 -38.79
C PRO A 98 24.19 4.52 -39.78
N SER A 99 24.62 3.29 -39.50
CA SER A 99 25.52 2.56 -40.38
C SER A 99 24.82 2.35 -41.71
N THR A 100 25.38 2.93 -42.76
CA THR A 100 24.93 2.82 -44.14
C THR A 100 25.25 1.40 -44.62
N SER A 101 24.38 0.45 -44.33
CA SER A 101 24.37 -0.86 -44.99
C SER A 101 23.16 -0.97 -45.90
N LYS A 102 23.32 -0.48 -47.14
CA LYS A 102 22.46 -0.86 -48.26
C LYS A 102 22.66 -2.36 -48.54
N GLY A 103 21.74 -3.19 -48.05
CA GLY A 103 21.61 -4.59 -48.43
C GLY A 103 20.13 -4.95 -48.51
N LYS A 104 19.59 -4.98 -49.74
CA LYS A 104 18.23 -5.44 -50.07
C LYS A 104 18.01 -6.89 -49.60
N GLY A 105 16.92 -7.18 -48.90
CA GLY A 105 16.44 -8.56 -48.71
C GLY A 105 15.30 -8.73 -47.69
N GLU A 106 14.07 -8.72 -48.22
CA GLU A 106 12.87 -9.47 -47.80
C GLU A 106 12.32 -9.46 -46.35
N ARG A 107 11.10 -8.91 -46.29
CA ARG A 107 9.92 -9.23 -45.47
C ARG A 107 10.06 -10.28 -44.35
N GLY A 108 9.77 -9.80 -43.14
CA GLY A 108 8.96 -10.53 -42.16
C GLY A 108 9.69 -10.95 -40.90
N LYS A 109 9.65 -10.10 -39.86
CA LYS A 109 9.50 -10.51 -38.46
C LYS A 109 9.32 -9.27 -37.58
N LYS A 110 8.11 -9.17 -37.02
CA LYS A 110 7.76 -8.63 -35.69
C LYS A 110 8.87 -7.80 -35.06
N GLY A 111 8.76 -6.47 -35.13
CA GLY A 111 9.63 -5.55 -34.40
C GLY A 111 9.67 -5.97 -32.93
N THR A 112 10.77 -6.61 -32.56
CA THR A 112 11.09 -6.95 -31.19
C THR A 112 11.33 -5.66 -30.43
N ASN A 113 11.03 -5.69 -29.13
CA ASN A 113 10.97 -4.56 -28.20
C ASN A 113 12.32 -3.83 -27.96
N ASP A 114 13.24 -3.82 -28.91
CA ASP A 114 14.66 -3.51 -28.67
C ASP A 114 14.96 -2.01 -28.53
N ASP A 115 14.05 -1.12 -28.97
CA ASP A 115 14.22 0.35 -28.84
C ASP A 115 13.53 0.97 -27.61
N LYS A 116 12.90 0.17 -26.74
CA LYS A 116 12.18 0.73 -25.59
C LYS A 116 13.16 1.19 -24.52
N GLU A 117 13.14 2.49 -24.23
CA GLU A 117 13.85 3.12 -23.11
C GLU A 117 13.68 2.29 -21.83
N PRO A 118 14.78 1.88 -21.18
CA PRO A 118 14.72 1.14 -19.92
C PRO A 118 13.94 1.94 -18.88
N LYS A 119 12.96 1.31 -18.21
CA LYS A 119 12.17 1.98 -17.17
C LYS A 119 12.90 1.96 -15.83
N PRO A 120 12.89 3.07 -15.07
CA PRO A 120 13.55 3.13 -13.78
C PRO A 120 12.96 2.10 -12.80
N VAL A 121 13.86 1.38 -12.12
CA VAL A 121 13.46 0.42 -11.09
C VAL A 121 12.93 1.21 -9.89
N LYS A 122 11.70 0.93 -9.47
CA LYS A 122 11.10 1.56 -8.29
C LYS A 122 11.72 0.97 -7.02
N MET A 123 12.09 1.84 -6.09
CA MET A 123 12.61 1.43 -4.78
C MET A 123 11.52 0.64 -4.03
N PRO A 124 11.85 -0.54 -3.48
CA PRO A 124 10.94 -1.26 -2.59
C PRO A 124 10.54 -0.36 -1.43
N LYS A 125 9.27 -0.38 -1.03
CA LYS A 125 8.78 0.26 0.19
C LYS A 125 8.38 -0.83 1.17
N VAL A 126 8.61 -0.61 2.46
CA VAL A 126 8.00 -1.45 3.50
C VAL A 126 6.50 -1.17 3.48
N HIS A 127 5.68 -2.22 3.49
CA HIS A 127 4.22 -2.06 3.42
C HIS A 127 3.54 -1.99 4.80
N MET A 128 4.27 -2.27 5.88
CA MET A 128 3.86 -2.11 7.29
C MET A 128 5.00 -1.45 8.08
N GLN A 129 4.90 -0.15 8.34
CA GLN A 129 5.84 0.57 9.18
C GLN A 129 5.48 0.35 10.66
N ARG A 130 6.47 0.38 11.56
CA ARG A 130 6.26 0.06 12.98
C ARG A 130 5.45 1.12 13.72
N GLU A 131 5.50 2.35 13.25
CA GLU A 131 4.84 3.52 13.80
C GLU A 131 3.37 3.65 13.39
N GLU A 132 2.94 2.97 12.31
CA GLU A 132 1.57 3.08 11.77
C GLU A 132 0.46 2.69 12.77
N PRO A 133 0.61 1.68 13.63
CA PRO A 133 -0.40 1.36 14.64
C PRO A 133 -0.62 2.50 15.62
N VAL A 134 0.46 3.16 16.06
CA VAL A 134 0.37 4.29 17.00
C VAL A 134 -0.29 5.47 16.31
N ASN A 135 0.12 5.79 15.08
CA ASN A 135 -0.51 6.85 14.29
C ASN A 135 -2.00 6.59 14.06
N PHE A 136 -2.36 5.34 13.78
CA PHE A 136 -3.76 4.93 13.62
C PHE A 136 -4.56 5.09 14.92
N LEU A 137 -3.96 4.75 16.07
CA LEU A 137 -4.59 4.95 17.38
C LEU A 137 -4.80 6.43 17.70
N CYS A 138 -3.81 7.28 17.42
CA CYS A 138 -3.93 8.73 17.58
C CYS A 138 -5.04 9.30 16.69
N LEU A 139 -5.07 8.91 15.41
CA LEU A 139 -6.14 9.29 14.47
C LEU A 139 -7.51 8.81 14.98
N SER A 140 -7.61 7.58 15.46
CA SER A 140 -8.86 7.01 15.97
C SER A 140 -9.35 7.76 17.21
N ALA A 141 -8.44 8.17 18.08
CA ALA A 141 -8.73 8.98 19.26
C ALA A 141 -9.19 10.39 18.85
N ALA A 142 -8.50 11.04 17.92
CA ALA A 142 -8.89 12.33 17.37
C ALA A 142 -10.29 12.27 16.73
N LEU A 143 -10.56 11.26 15.90
CA LEU A 143 -11.87 11.03 15.30
C LEU A 143 -12.96 10.84 16.34
N LYS A 144 -12.67 10.14 17.44
CA LYS A 144 -13.64 9.94 18.52
C LYS A 144 -13.99 11.26 19.23
N ILE A 145 -13.03 12.17 19.36
CA ILE A 145 -13.27 13.52 19.89
C ILE A 145 -14.08 14.35 18.88
N PHE A 146 -13.65 14.42 17.62
CA PHE A 146 -14.29 15.24 16.58
C PHE A 146 -15.67 14.75 16.14
N CYS A 147 -15.95 13.45 16.26
CA CYS A 147 -17.23 12.85 15.87
C CYS A 147 -18.14 12.58 17.07
N GLY A 148 -17.77 13.03 18.27
CA GLY A 148 -18.58 12.89 19.47
C GLY A 148 -19.88 13.68 19.37
N SER A 149 -20.96 13.17 19.96
CA SER A 149 -22.29 13.80 19.97
C SER A 149 -22.31 15.15 20.70
N SER A 150 -21.30 15.42 21.53
CA SER A 150 -21.09 16.68 22.23
C SER A 150 -19.59 16.95 22.30
N ILE A 151 -19.19 18.12 21.78
CA ILE A 151 -17.79 18.57 21.76
C ILE A 151 -17.72 19.87 22.53
N LYS A 152 -16.92 19.89 23.58
CA LYS A 152 -16.57 21.11 24.29
C LYS A 152 -15.33 21.73 23.64
N LEU A 153 -15.27 23.07 23.59
CA LEU A 153 -14.12 23.79 23.05
C LEU A 153 -12.78 23.38 23.70
N GLU A 154 -12.81 23.03 24.99
CA GLU A 154 -11.64 22.58 25.76
C GLU A 154 -11.02 21.28 25.23
N MET A 155 -11.75 20.48 24.44
CA MET A 155 -11.26 19.21 23.90
C MET A 155 -10.59 19.36 22.53
N LEU A 156 -10.75 20.50 21.86
CA LEU A 156 -10.19 20.74 20.52
C LEU A 156 -8.66 20.72 20.51
N PRO A 157 -7.94 21.37 21.46
CA PRO A 157 -6.47 21.35 21.46
C PRO A 157 -5.91 19.92 21.58
N CYS A 158 -6.53 19.09 22.42
CA CYS A 158 -6.11 17.69 22.58
C CYS A 158 -6.31 16.87 21.30
N ALA A 159 -7.38 17.12 20.54
CA ALA A 159 -7.62 16.44 19.28
C ALA A 159 -6.65 16.88 18.16
N GLU A 160 -6.25 18.16 18.17
CA GLU A 160 -5.24 18.69 17.24
C GLU A 160 -3.85 18.12 17.52
N GLU A 161 -3.48 17.92 18.80
CA GLU A 161 -2.19 17.30 19.18
C GLU A 161 -2.08 15.82 18.77
N LEU A 162 -3.20 15.16 18.49
CA LEU A 162 -3.26 13.75 18.08
C LEU A 162 -3.15 13.55 16.56
N LEU A 163 -3.07 14.63 15.77
CA LEU A 163 -2.95 14.62 14.29
C LEU A 163 -1.54 15.01 13.84
#